data_AF-A0A120G9B5-F1
#
_entry.id   AF-A0A120G9B5-F1
#
_cell.length_a   1.000
_cell.length_b   1.000
_cell.length_c   1.000
_cell.angle_alpha   90.00
_cell.angle_beta   90.00
_cell.angle_gamma   90.00
#
_symmetry.space_group_name_H-M   'P 1'
#
loop_
_entity.id
_entity.type
_entity.pdbx_description
1 polymer ?
#
loop_
_entity_poly.entity_id
_entity_poly.type
_entity_poly.pdbx_seq_one_letter_code
_entity_poly.pdbx_strand_id
1 'polypeptide(L)'
;MAHQTGTDQALELAYAMNSFADHFLTDLFSAGHLRVPRKQLAAVVTPGELGSLISRFMHDEDSKFGLKVRNAMGAQWHAYGDKRYFDSIDADNRVQVKRAVQASADEIFETFISGIAPSPAEFKAPLYVPDLNAAQNPANNFSPLFKMEGDKVLRRKDVNDLNDKHWTNDWWGWSTYLLLKDYKPNQPAN
;
A
#
# COMPACT_ATOMS: atom_id res chain seq x y z
N MET A 1 24.97 15.73 12.63
CA MET A 1 25.50 14.79 13.63
C MET A 1 26.41 13.75 13.00
N ALA A 2 25.96 12.92 12.03
CA ALA A 2 26.83 11.91 11.42
C ALA A 2 27.98 12.47 10.54
N HIS A 3 27.69 13.44 9.66
CA HIS A 3 28.73 14.15 8.90
C HIS A 3 29.77 14.83 9.82
N GLN A 4 29.30 15.43 10.92
CA GLN A 4 30.15 16.16 11.86
C GLN A 4 31.16 15.26 12.56
N THR A 5 30.83 13.98 12.80
CA THR A 5 31.77 13.01 13.35
C THR A 5 32.59 12.33 12.26
N GLY A 6 32.04 12.15 11.05
CA GLY A 6 32.70 11.50 9.92
C GLY A 6 33.05 10.03 10.16
N THR A 7 32.45 9.41 11.18
CA THR A 7 32.75 8.05 11.60
C THR A 7 31.79 7.05 10.97
N ASP A 8 32.32 5.86 10.64
CA ASP A 8 31.52 4.74 10.12
C ASP A 8 30.36 4.38 11.06
N GLN A 9 30.59 4.42 12.38
CA GLN A 9 29.56 4.16 13.39
C GLN A 9 28.35 5.11 13.30
N ALA A 10 28.58 6.38 12.93
CA ALA A 10 27.48 7.33 12.81
C ALA A 10 26.69 7.12 11.51
N LEU A 11 27.35 6.68 10.44
CA LEU A 11 26.70 6.26 9.21
C LEU A 11 25.89 4.97 9.41
N GLU A 12 26.45 3.98 10.11
CA GLU A 12 25.76 2.73 10.46
C GLU A 12 24.49 2.99 11.29
N LEU A 13 24.56 3.88 12.28
CA LEU A 13 23.39 4.30 13.04
C LEU A 13 22.32 4.97 12.15
N ALA A 14 22.74 5.83 11.22
CA ALA A 14 21.83 6.47 10.27
C ALA A 14 21.14 5.43 9.36
N TYR A 15 21.86 4.43 8.86
CA TYR A 15 21.27 3.33 8.10
C TYR A 15 20.35 2.43 8.94
N ALA A 16 20.66 2.20 10.21
CA ALA A 16 19.77 1.47 11.10
C ALA A 16 18.43 2.21 11.26
N MET A 17 18.48 3.54 11.48
CA MET A 17 17.27 4.38 11.52
C MET A 17 16.53 4.37 10.17
N ASN A 18 17.26 4.45 9.05
CA ASN A 18 16.67 4.39 7.71
C ASN A 18 15.95 3.07 7.47
N SER A 19 16.51 1.95 7.94
CA SER A 19 15.91 0.61 7.78
C SER A 19 14.53 0.51 8.47
N PHE A 20 14.34 1.18 9.61
CA PHE A 20 13.02 1.28 10.24
C PHE A 20 12.04 2.15 9.44
N ALA A 21 12.52 3.20 8.78
CA ALA A 21 11.71 4.01 7.88
C ALA A 21 11.35 3.24 6.58
N ASP A 22 12.31 2.48 6.05
CA ASP A 22 12.15 1.65 4.87
C ASP A 22 11.08 0.56 5.05
N HIS A 23 10.83 0.11 6.28
CA HIS A 23 9.67 -0.74 6.56
C HIS A 23 8.36 -0.07 6.11
N PHE A 24 8.12 1.18 6.49
CA PHE A 24 6.94 1.93 6.06
C PHE A 24 6.98 2.30 4.58
N LEU A 25 8.17 2.57 4.02
CA LEU A 25 8.33 2.81 2.59
C LEU A 25 7.93 1.57 1.78
N THR A 26 8.39 0.39 2.19
CA THR A 26 8.15 -0.87 1.48
C THR A 26 6.71 -1.38 1.63
N ASP A 27 6.04 -1.04 2.73
CA ASP A 27 4.59 -1.22 2.88
C ASP A 27 3.79 -0.55 1.76
N LEU A 28 4.26 0.58 1.23
CA LEU A 28 3.63 1.27 0.10
C LEU A 28 3.74 0.51 -1.23
N PHE A 29 4.41 -0.64 -1.27
CA PHE A 29 4.47 -1.52 -2.44
C PHE A 29 3.64 -2.79 -2.27
N SER A 30 3.07 -3.04 -1.08
CA SER A 30 2.13 -4.14 -0.86
C SER A 30 0.72 -3.67 -1.25
N ALA A 31 0.12 -4.32 -2.26
CA ALA A 31 -1.18 -3.90 -2.81
C ALA A 31 -2.28 -3.75 -1.74
N GLY A 32 -2.31 -4.63 -0.75
CA GLY A 32 -3.24 -4.56 0.38
C GLY A 32 -3.11 -3.31 1.26
N HIS A 33 -2.04 -2.54 1.12
CA HIS A 33 -1.81 -1.31 1.87
C HIS A 33 -2.19 -0.04 1.11
N LEU A 34 -2.53 -0.15 -0.19
CA LEU A 34 -2.69 1.03 -1.06
C LEU A 34 -4.04 1.73 -0.92
N ARG A 35 -5.14 0.96 -0.86
CA ARG A 35 -6.50 1.51 -1.01
C ARG A 35 -7.49 1.05 0.05
N VAL A 36 -7.05 0.29 1.06
CA VAL A 36 -7.92 -0.19 2.14
C VAL A 36 -8.20 0.96 3.13
N PRO A 37 -9.47 1.36 3.33
CA PRO A 37 -9.82 2.46 4.24
C PRO A 37 -9.85 1.99 5.71
N ARG A 38 -8.73 1.49 6.23
CA ARG A 38 -8.63 0.81 7.54
C ARG A 38 -9.12 1.67 8.71
N LYS A 39 -8.68 2.93 8.78
CA LYS A 39 -9.06 3.86 9.86
C LYS A 39 -10.56 4.14 9.83
N GLN A 40 -11.11 4.36 8.64
CA GLN A 40 -12.53 4.67 8.46
C GLN A 40 -13.38 3.44 8.76
N LEU A 41 -12.97 2.24 8.33
CA LEU A 41 -13.64 0.99 8.69
C LEU A 41 -13.69 0.76 10.20
N ALA A 42 -12.57 0.96 10.90
CA ALA A 42 -12.53 0.84 12.36
C ALA A 42 -13.41 1.88 13.07
N ALA A 43 -13.62 3.05 12.47
CA ALA A 43 -14.45 4.11 13.03
C ALA A 43 -15.95 3.92 12.78
N VAL A 44 -16.36 3.39 11.61
CA VAL A 44 -17.78 3.27 11.22
C VAL A 44 -18.40 1.92 11.59
N VAL A 45 -17.60 0.92 11.95
CA VAL A 45 -18.07 -0.41 12.35
C VAL A 45 -17.95 -0.57 13.86
N THR A 46 -19.02 -1.05 14.49
CA THR A 46 -19.03 -1.39 15.92
C THR A 46 -19.12 -2.91 16.11
N PRO A 47 -18.20 -3.54 16.86
CA PRO A 47 -17.01 -2.95 17.48
C PRO A 47 -15.93 -2.60 16.43
N GLY A 48 -15.02 -1.65 16.74
CA GLY A 48 -13.99 -1.20 15.79
C GLY A 48 -13.00 -2.28 15.38
N GLU A 49 -12.80 -3.28 16.25
CA GLU A 49 -12.05 -4.50 16.00
C GLU A 49 -12.68 -5.32 14.87
N LEU A 50 -14.01 -5.33 14.77
CA LEU A 50 -14.70 -5.97 13.65
C LEU A 50 -14.45 -5.19 12.35
N GLY A 51 -14.44 -3.86 12.40
CA GLY A 51 -14.03 -3.02 11.25
C GLY A 51 -12.60 -3.33 10.79
N SER A 52 -11.69 -3.47 11.74
CA SER A 52 -10.30 -3.86 11.48
C SER A 52 -10.21 -5.28 10.91
N LEU A 53 -10.99 -6.23 11.43
CA LEU A 53 -11.06 -7.60 10.92
C LEU A 53 -11.57 -7.65 9.49
N ILE A 54 -12.67 -6.96 9.17
CA ILE A 54 -13.23 -7.00 7.81
C ILE A 54 -12.31 -6.29 6.79
N SER A 55 -11.55 -5.28 7.22
CA SER A 55 -10.55 -4.62 6.37
C SER A 55 -9.48 -5.58 5.85
N ARG A 56 -9.18 -6.65 6.61
CA ARG A 56 -8.22 -7.67 6.20
C ARG A 56 -8.64 -8.46 4.97
N PHE A 57 -9.95 -8.63 4.72
CA PHE A 57 -10.40 -9.35 3.52
C PHE A 57 -10.07 -8.56 2.25
N MET A 58 -10.25 -7.24 2.28
CA MET A 58 -9.85 -6.37 1.17
C MET A 58 -8.32 -6.32 1.01
N HIS A 59 -7.61 -6.23 2.13
CA HIS A 59 -6.15 -6.32 2.15
C HIS A 59 -5.64 -7.60 1.47
N ASP A 60 -6.16 -8.76 1.88
CA ASP A 60 -5.74 -10.06 1.36
C ASP A 60 -6.19 -10.25 -0.11
N GLU A 61 -7.37 -9.72 -0.48
CA GLU A 61 -7.86 -9.68 -1.87
C GLU A 61 -6.90 -8.88 -2.77
N ASP A 62 -6.59 -7.64 -2.40
CA ASP A 62 -5.69 -6.76 -3.15
C ASP A 62 -4.27 -7.34 -3.22
N SER A 63 -3.76 -7.90 -2.12
CA SER A 63 -2.45 -8.57 -2.09
C SER A 63 -2.39 -9.80 -3.00
N LYS A 64 -3.48 -10.58 -3.07
CA LYS A 64 -3.55 -11.82 -3.87
C LYS A 64 -3.66 -11.55 -5.37
N PHE A 65 -4.59 -10.67 -5.76
CA PHE A 65 -4.89 -10.41 -7.18
C PHE A 65 -4.04 -9.28 -7.77
N GLY A 66 -3.47 -8.44 -6.91
CA GLY A 66 -2.61 -7.32 -7.28
C GLY A 66 -3.37 -6.16 -7.91
N LEU A 67 -2.74 -4.99 -7.91
CA LEU A 67 -3.30 -3.75 -8.44
C LEU A 67 -2.40 -3.20 -9.55
N LYS A 68 -3.03 -2.73 -10.62
CA LYS A 68 -2.43 -1.86 -11.64
C LYS A 68 -2.11 -0.52 -10.97
N VAL A 69 -0.84 -0.17 -10.93
CA VAL A 69 -0.31 1.03 -10.27
C VAL A 69 0.64 1.79 -11.18
N ARG A 70 0.92 3.04 -10.82
CA ARG A 70 1.88 3.93 -11.48
C ARG A 70 2.56 4.82 -10.46
N ASN A 71 3.72 5.38 -10.79
CA ASN A 71 4.45 6.31 -9.91
C ASN A 71 4.80 7.63 -10.60
N ALA A 72 5.44 8.55 -9.86
CA ALA A 72 5.82 9.87 -10.36
C ALA A 72 6.93 9.80 -11.43
N MET A 73 7.71 8.71 -11.44
CA MET A 73 8.72 8.42 -12.46
C MET A 73 8.13 7.91 -13.78
N GLY A 74 6.80 7.81 -13.89
CA GLY A 74 6.10 7.37 -15.10
C GLY A 74 6.08 5.85 -15.29
N ALA A 75 6.61 5.06 -14.35
CA ALA A 75 6.51 3.61 -14.40
C ALA A 75 5.05 3.17 -14.16
N GLN A 76 4.66 2.07 -14.81
CA GLN A 76 3.39 1.40 -14.60
C GLN A 76 3.67 -0.10 -14.45
N TRP A 77 3.04 -0.74 -13.47
CA TRP A 77 3.22 -2.17 -13.21
C TRP A 77 2.02 -2.75 -12.47
N HIS A 78 2.03 -4.06 -12.28
CA HIS A 78 1.06 -4.76 -11.45
C HIS A 78 1.72 -5.10 -10.10
N ALA A 79 1.28 -4.44 -9.03
CA ALA A 79 1.80 -4.67 -7.68
C ALA A 79 1.00 -5.78 -7.00
N TYR A 80 1.67 -6.84 -6.54
CA TYR A 80 1.08 -7.79 -5.60
C TYR A 80 1.48 -7.40 -4.16
N GLY A 81 0.96 -8.12 -3.17
CA GLY A 81 1.23 -7.82 -1.78
C GLY A 81 1.74 -9.01 -0.99
N ASP A 82 1.34 -9.07 0.26
CA ASP A 82 1.78 -10.04 1.25
C ASP A 82 1.85 -11.47 0.70
N LYS A 83 2.98 -12.13 1.00
CA LYS A 83 3.32 -13.50 0.58
C LYS A 83 3.60 -13.69 -0.92
N ARG A 84 3.59 -12.62 -1.72
CA ARG A 84 3.86 -12.67 -3.17
C ARG A 84 5.23 -12.13 -3.57
N TYR A 85 5.97 -11.53 -2.64
CA TYR A 85 7.24 -10.86 -2.95
C TYR A 85 8.23 -11.73 -3.74
N PHE A 86 8.36 -13.02 -3.44
CA PHE A 86 9.29 -13.91 -4.16
C PHE A 86 8.67 -14.63 -5.37
N ASP A 87 7.38 -14.45 -5.62
CA ASP A 87 6.72 -15.06 -6.78
C ASP A 87 7.23 -14.42 -8.07
N SER A 88 7.33 -15.20 -9.14
CA SER A 88 7.77 -14.68 -10.44
C SER A 88 6.88 -13.54 -10.95
N ILE A 89 5.59 -13.58 -10.63
CA ILE A 89 4.58 -12.60 -11.04
C ILE A 89 4.80 -11.20 -10.44
N ASP A 90 5.50 -11.12 -9.30
CA ASP A 90 5.75 -9.85 -8.59
C ASP A 90 7.13 -9.23 -8.95
N ALA A 91 7.77 -9.71 -10.02
CA ALA A 91 9.11 -9.26 -10.42
C ALA A 91 9.20 -7.75 -10.68
N ASP A 92 8.21 -7.17 -11.36
CA ASP A 92 8.20 -5.73 -11.66
C ASP A 92 8.01 -4.89 -10.39
N ASN A 93 7.19 -5.36 -9.44
CA ASN A 93 7.01 -4.70 -8.15
C ASN A 93 8.31 -4.72 -7.34
N ARG A 94 9.01 -5.87 -7.29
CA ARG A 94 10.33 -5.99 -6.66
C ARG A 94 11.34 -5.01 -7.24
N VAL A 95 11.31 -4.76 -8.55
CA VAL A 95 12.19 -3.76 -9.18
C VAL A 95 11.91 -2.37 -8.63
N GLN A 96 10.64 -1.98 -8.47
CA GLN A 96 10.30 -0.66 -7.91
C GLN A 96 10.66 -0.56 -6.42
N VAL A 97 10.43 -1.60 -5.63
CA VAL A 97 10.87 -1.67 -4.22
C VAL A 97 12.38 -1.42 -4.11
N LYS A 98 13.18 -2.13 -4.93
CA LYS A 98 14.63 -1.96 -4.93
C LYS A 98 15.05 -0.54 -5.31
N ARG A 99 14.40 0.08 -6.30
CA ARG A 99 14.69 1.47 -6.69
C ARG A 99 14.39 2.45 -5.56
N ALA A 100 13.26 2.28 -4.87
CA ALA A 100 12.87 3.17 -3.77
C ALA A 100 13.82 3.05 -2.58
N VAL A 101 14.14 1.82 -2.14
CA VAL A 101 15.06 1.58 -1.02
C VAL A 101 16.49 2.01 -1.37
N GLN A 102 16.94 1.77 -2.61
CA GLN A 102 18.25 2.26 -3.07
C GLN A 102 18.30 3.79 -3.02
N ALA A 103 17.28 4.48 -3.55
CA ALA A 103 17.21 5.92 -3.50
C ALA A 103 17.21 6.45 -2.05
N SER A 104 16.48 5.78 -1.14
CA SER A 104 16.48 6.15 0.28
C SER A 104 17.86 6.01 0.92
N ALA A 105 18.56 4.89 0.69
CA ALA A 105 19.90 4.67 1.20
C ALA A 105 20.93 5.65 0.59
N ASP A 106 20.83 5.91 -0.71
CA ASP A 106 21.70 6.85 -1.42
C ASP A 106 21.57 8.26 -0.84
N GLU A 107 20.36 8.73 -0.51
CA GLU A 107 20.13 10.05 0.10
C GLU A 107 20.77 10.18 1.50
N ILE A 108 20.76 9.09 2.29
CA ILE A 108 21.47 9.05 3.59
C ILE A 108 22.97 9.17 3.37
N PHE A 109 23.53 8.44 2.40
CA PHE A 109 24.95 8.50 2.09
C PHE A 109 25.38 9.85 1.52
N GLU A 110 24.62 10.40 0.58
CA GLU A 110 24.82 11.73 0.01
C GLU A 110 24.81 12.80 1.11
N THR A 111 23.86 12.72 2.05
CA THR A 111 23.79 13.62 3.22
C THR A 111 25.00 13.45 4.15
N PHE A 112 25.45 12.21 4.35
CA PHE A 112 26.62 11.92 5.19
C PHE A 112 27.90 12.52 4.62
N ILE A 113 28.13 12.40 3.30
CA ILE A 113 29.33 12.91 2.64
C ILE A 113 29.27 14.44 2.48
N SER A 114 28.14 14.98 2.04
CA SER A 114 28.01 16.42 1.75
C SER A 114 27.78 17.27 3.00
N GLY A 115 27.22 16.68 4.06
CA GLY A 115 26.72 17.42 5.23
C GLY A 115 25.43 18.19 4.99
N ILE A 116 24.81 18.05 3.81
CA ILE A 116 23.61 18.78 3.39
C ILE A 116 22.45 17.78 3.31
N ALA A 117 21.42 17.97 4.14
CA ALA A 117 20.20 17.19 4.05
C ALA A 117 19.25 17.79 3.01
N PRO A 118 18.66 16.99 2.10
CA PRO A 118 17.65 17.49 1.17
C PRO A 118 16.40 17.95 1.90
N SER A 119 15.65 18.88 1.30
CA SER A 119 14.33 19.24 1.84
C SER A 119 13.32 18.11 1.55
N PRO A 120 12.24 17.96 2.35
CA PRO A 120 11.25 16.91 2.12
C PRO A 120 10.60 16.92 0.73
N ALA A 121 10.56 18.08 0.05
CA ALA A 121 10.03 18.20 -1.31
C ALA A 121 10.96 17.60 -2.38
N GLU A 122 12.22 17.37 -2.04
CA GLU A 122 13.27 16.88 -2.94
C GLU A 122 13.59 15.40 -2.71
N PHE A 123 12.94 14.75 -1.72
CA PHE A 123 13.17 13.34 -1.43
C PHE A 123 12.91 12.47 -2.66
N LYS A 124 13.88 11.63 -2.99
CA LYS A 124 13.86 10.79 -4.20
C LYS A 124 13.04 9.51 -3.99
N ALA A 125 13.11 8.89 -2.81
CA ALA A 125 12.42 7.63 -2.54
C ALA A 125 10.89 7.68 -2.80
N PRO A 126 10.15 8.73 -2.39
CA PRO A 126 8.72 8.86 -2.68
C PRO A 126 8.35 8.92 -4.16
N LEU A 127 9.28 9.28 -5.05
CA LEU A 127 8.99 9.34 -6.50
C LEU A 127 8.72 7.95 -7.10
N TYR A 128 9.20 6.89 -6.45
CA TYR A 128 9.07 5.51 -6.90
C TYR A 128 7.80 4.81 -6.39
N VAL A 129 7.16 5.33 -5.34
CA VAL A 129 6.01 4.69 -4.71
C VAL A 129 4.75 4.78 -5.60
N PRO A 130 3.82 3.81 -5.50
CA PRO A 130 2.52 3.90 -6.16
C PRO A 130 1.76 5.21 -5.85
N ASP A 131 1.15 5.80 -6.88
CA ASP A 131 0.16 6.87 -6.75
C ASP A 131 -1.11 6.32 -6.08
N LEU A 132 -1.30 6.66 -4.82
CA LEU A 132 -2.44 6.21 -4.01
C LEU A 132 -3.79 6.67 -4.58
N ASN A 133 -3.86 7.86 -5.18
CA ASN A 133 -5.10 8.34 -5.79
C ASN A 133 -5.46 7.50 -7.02
N ALA A 134 -4.45 7.12 -7.82
CA ALA A 134 -4.65 6.23 -8.95
C ALA A 134 -5.09 4.82 -8.53
N ALA A 135 -4.50 4.29 -7.43
CA ALA A 135 -4.87 2.98 -6.88
C ALA A 135 -6.29 2.97 -6.28
N GLN A 136 -6.73 4.08 -5.69
CA GLN A 136 -8.07 4.25 -5.13
C GLN A 136 -9.16 4.39 -6.19
N ASN A 137 -8.83 4.86 -7.40
CA ASN A 137 -9.80 5.01 -8.48
C ASN A 137 -10.32 3.63 -8.96
N PRO A 138 -11.62 3.31 -8.78
CA PRO A 138 -12.17 2.01 -9.14
C PRO A 138 -12.18 1.71 -10.65
N ALA A 139 -11.96 2.70 -11.51
CA ALA A 139 -11.88 2.51 -12.96
C ALA A 139 -10.57 1.84 -13.41
N ASN A 140 -9.51 1.94 -12.61
CA ASN A 140 -8.17 1.46 -12.98
C ASN A 140 -7.94 -0.02 -12.61
N ASN A 141 -8.75 -0.57 -11.72
CA ASN A 141 -8.55 -1.87 -11.09
C ASN A 141 -9.86 -2.63 -10.96
N PHE A 142 -9.82 -3.89 -10.53
CA PHE A 142 -11.02 -4.57 -10.08
C PHE A 142 -11.64 -3.82 -8.89
N SER A 143 -12.94 -4.01 -8.70
CA SER A 143 -13.75 -3.26 -7.74
C SER A 143 -13.25 -3.46 -6.32
N PRO A 144 -12.88 -2.40 -5.58
CA PRO A 144 -12.53 -2.56 -4.18
C PRO A 144 -13.72 -3.07 -3.36
N LEU A 145 -13.46 -3.98 -2.42
CA LEU A 145 -14.47 -4.47 -1.48
C LEU A 145 -15.05 -3.33 -0.63
N PHE A 146 -14.21 -2.37 -0.22
CA PHE A 146 -14.61 -1.15 0.47
C PHE A 146 -13.98 0.07 -0.20
N LYS A 147 -14.73 1.17 -0.35
CA LYS A 147 -14.19 2.44 -0.84
C LYS A 147 -14.76 3.62 -0.07
N MET A 148 -14.03 4.73 -0.08
CA MET A 148 -14.56 6.02 0.37
C MET A 148 -15.39 6.67 -0.73
N GLU A 149 -16.50 7.29 -0.36
CA GLU A 149 -17.25 8.21 -1.20
C GLU A 149 -17.73 9.38 -0.32
N GLY A 150 -17.06 10.52 -0.46
CA GLY A 150 -17.18 11.61 0.50
C GLY A 150 -16.75 11.16 1.89
N ASP A 151 -17.64 11.31 2.87
CA ASP A 151 -17.47 10.92 4.27
C ASP A 151 -17.91 9.47 4.57
N LYS A 152 -18.45 8.75 3.58
CA LYS A 152 -19.00 7.41 3.76
C LYS A 152 -18.03 6.32 3.32
N VAL A 153 -18.02 5.22 4.07
CA VAL A 153 -17.45 3.95 3.60
C VAL A 153 -18.55 3.17 2.91
N LEU A 154 -18.35 2.89 1.62
CA LEU A 154 -19.24 2.02 0.85
C LEU A 154 -18.64 0.62 0.73
N ARG A 155 -19.50 -0.39 0.73
CA ARG A 155 -19.13 -1.79 0.47
C ARG A 155 -19.61 -2.19 -0.93
N ARG A 156 -18.83 -3.02 -1.63
CA ARG A 156 -19.26 -3.69 -2.88
C ARG A 156 -20.61 -4.40 -2.65
N LYS A 157 -21.56 -4.28 -3.57
CA LYS A 157 -22.91 -4.84 -3.39
C LYS A 157 -22.86 -6.36 -3.36
N ASP A 158 -22.33 -6.97 -4.42
CA ASP A 158 -21.95 -8.37 -4.43
C ASP A 158 -20.50 -8.52 -3.95
N VAL A 159 -20.35 -8.99 -2.72
CA VAL A 159 -19.02 -9.16 -2.15
C VAL A 159 -18.22 -10.25 -2.87
N ASN A 160 -18.84 -11.19 -3.59
CA ASN A 160 -18.12 -12.27 -4.27
C ASN A 160 -17.78 -11.96 -5.73
N ASP A 161 -18.21 -10.81 -6.28
CA ASP A 161 -17.89 -10.39 -7.64
C ASP A 161 -16.85 -9.25 -7.64
N LEU A 162 -15.59 -9.56 -7.95
CA LEU A 162 -14.51 -8.57 -8.10
C LEU A 162 -14.79 -7.54 -9.20
N ASN A 163 -15.75 -7.81 -10.09
CA ASN A 163 -16.10 -6.94 -11.20
C ASN A 163 -17.36 -6.12 -10.91
N ASP A 164 -18.02 -6.32 -9.78
CA ASP A 164 -19.20 -5.55 -9.41
C ASP A 164 -18.80 -4.10 -9.09
N LYS A 165 -19.15 -3.18 -10.00
CA LYS A 165 -18.90 -1.74 -9.88
C LYS A 165 -20.05 -1.01 -9.17
N HIS A 166 -20.87 -1.72 -8.40
CA HIS A 166 -21.89 -1.12 -7.55
C HIS A 166 -21.48 -1.21 -6.09
N TRP A 167 -21.64 -0.09 -5.40
CA TRP A 167 -21.41 -0.01 -3.96
C TRP A 167 -22.67 0.43 -3.23
N THR A 168 -22.75 0.10 -1.96
CA THR A 168 -23.85 0.46 -1.06
C THR A 168 -23.32 1.07 0.22
N ASN A 169 -24.03 2.05 0.78
CA ASN A 169 -23.86 2.53 2.15
C ASN A 169 -24.80 1.82 3.13
N ASP A 170 -25.76 1.04 2.64
CA ASP A 170 -26.65 0.20 3.46
C ASP A 170 -26.00 -1.17 3.66
N TRP A 171 -25.12 -1.24 4.66
CA TRP A 171 -24.43 -2.47 5.05
C TRP A 171 -24.03 -2.39 6.53
N TRP A 172 -23.82 -3.56 7.14
CA TRP A 172 -23.43 -3.67 8.55
C TRP A 172 -22.18 -4.54 8.69
N GLY A 173 -21.34 -4.25 9.69
CA GLY A 173 -20.09 -4.97 9.92
C GLY A 173 -20.29 -6.47 10.14
N TRP A 174 -21.23 -6.85 11.02
CA TRP A 174 -21.52 -8.27 11.31
C TRP A 174 -22.05 -9.03 10.11
N SER A 175 -23.04 -8.47 9.40
CA SER A 175 -23.58 -9.07 8.19
C SER A 175 -22.51 -9.21 7.11
N THR A 176 -21.61 -8.23 6.98
CA THR A 176 -20.49 -8.28 6.05
C THR A 176 -19.49 -9.36 6.44
N TYR A 177 -19.12 -9.48 7.72
CA TYR A 177 -18.27 -10.55 8.20
C TYR A 177 -18.86 -11.94 7.89
N LEU A 178 -20.16 -12.14 8.11
CA LEU A 178 -20.82 -13.41 7.80
C LEU A 178 -20.80 -13.76 6.30
N LEU A 179 -20.82 -12.76 5.42
CA LEU A 179 -20.63 -12.97 3.97
C LEU A 179 -19.18 -13.30 3.60
N LEU A 180 -18.22 -12.77 4.36
CA LEU A 180 -16.79 -12.92 4.11
C LEU A 180 -16.15 -14.12 4.85
N LYS A 181 -16.81 -14.76 5.82
CA LYS A 181 -16.20 -15.86 6.60
C LYS A 181 -15.71 -17.02 5.73
N ASP A 182 -16.38 -17.28 4.61
CA ASP A 182 -16.06 -18.32 3.63
C ASP A 182 -15.65 -17.70 2.28
N TYR A 183 -14.93 -16.58 2.33
CA TYR A 183 -14.68 -15.74 1.16
C TYR A 183 -13.96 -16.44 0.01
N LYS A 184 -14.66 -16.57 -1.12
CA LYS A 184 -14.16 -17.18 -2.36
C LYS A 184 -14.72 -16.40 -3.55
N PRO A 185 -14.26 -15.16 -3.77
CA PRO A 185 -14.82 -14.36 -4.82
C PRO A 185 -14.33 -14.85 -6.19
N ASN A 186 -14.96 -14.39 -7.26
CA ASN A 186 -14.55 -14.70 -8.63
C ASN A 186 -13.19 -14.08 -8.99
N GLN A 187 -12.74 -14.26 -10.22
CA GLN A 187 -11.50 -13.61 -10.67
C GLN A 187 -11.78 -12.20 -11.22
N PRO A 188 -10.80 -11.28 -11.10
CA PRO A 188 -10.82 -10.03 -11.86
C PRO A 188 -11.03 -10.31 -13.35
N ALA A 189 -11.85 -9.52 -14.02
CA ALA A 189 -11.89 -9.46 -15.47
C ALA A 189 -10.56 -8.90 -15.98
N ASN A 190 -10.08 -9.45 -17.11
CA ASN A 190 -8.84 -9.03 -17.75
C ASN A 190 -8.93 -7.60 -18.31
#